data_AF-A0A1M7C1E5-F1
#
_entry.id   AF-A0A1M7C1E5-F1
#
_cell.length_a   1.000
_cell.length_b   1.000
_cell.length_c   1.000
_cell.angle_alpha   90.00
_cell.angle_beta   90.00
_cell.angle_gamma   90.00
#
_symmetry.space_group_name_H-M   'P 1'
#
loop_
_entity.id
_entity.type
_entity.pdbx_description
1 polymer ?
#
loop_
_entity_poly.entity_id
_entity_poly.type
_entity_poly.pdbx_seq_one_letter_code
_entity_poly.pdbx_strand_id
1 'polypeptide(L)'
;MSLSHHFLRTTRTVHLYLGIFTAPMLLFFAITGGLQSFGLHEGSRGSSYAPPAWLASMAQLHKKQTTVMPVRRPRPPEVQVAASNPDAAAAKPSVDAPIEARATTSANQPAERADAKPKKNLLPMKIFFGLVSLGLLTSVLSGLYMAWRYSRKPRLFGTVLFAGISVPLLLLLF
;
A
#
# COMPACT_ATOMS: atom_id res chain seq x y z
N MET A 1 0.96 -44.54 -17.82
CA MET A 1 0.10 -43.81 -16.85
C MET A 1 -0.81 -42.86 -17.63
N SER A 2 -2.04 -42.61 -17.16
CA SER A 2 -2.96 -41.68 -17.84
C SER A 2 -2.49 -40.22 -17.77
N LEU A 3 -2.77 -39.43 -18.80
CA LEU A 3 -2.46 -38.00 -18.88
C LEU A 3 -2.93 -37.22 -17.64
N SER A 4 -4.14 -37.53 -17.14
CA SER A 4 -4.71 -36.90 -15.95
C SER A 4 -3.85 -37.09 -14.69
N HIS A 5 -3.20 -38.25 -14.55
CA HIS A 5 -2.28 -38.51 -13.44
C HIS A 5 -0.98 -37.71 -13.56
N HIS A 6 -0.46 -37.54 -14.78
CA HIS A 6 0.70 -36.66 -15.02
C HIS A 6 0.34 -35.20 -14.72
N PHE A 7 -0.82 -34.72 -15.19
CA PHE A 7 -1.31 -33.36 -14.92
C PHE A 7 -1.43 -33.07 -13.42
N LEU A 8 -2.15 -33.90 -12.66
CA LEU A 8 -2.31 -33.72 -11.21
C LEU A 8 -0.96 -33.70 -10.46
N ARG A 9 -0.02 -34.57 -10.86
CA ARG A 9 1.33 -34.62 -10.30
C ARG A 9 2.13 -33.34 -10.61
N THR A 10 2.06 -32.85 -11.84
CA THR A 10 2.73 -31.60 -12.26
C THR A 10 2.14 -30.40 -11.52
N THR A 11 0.81 -30.24 -11.52
CA THR A 11 0.12 -29.12 -10.85
C THR A 11 0.44 -29.07 -9.35
N ARG A 12 0.42 -30.21 -8.64
CA ARG A 12 0.84 -30.28 -7.23
C ARG A 12 2.31 -29.90 -7.03
N THR A 13 3.19 -30.27 -7.96
CA THR A 13 4.62 -29.96 -7.88
C THR A 13 4.92 -28.48 -8.14
N VAL A 14 4.25 -27.89 -9.15
CA VAL A 14 4.34 -26.46 -9.46
C VAL A 14 3.78 -25.63 -8.31
N HIS A 15 2.58 -25.97 -7.80
CA HIS A 15 1.98 -25.27 -6.66
C HIS A 15 2.88 -25.31 -5.41
N LEU A 16 3.51 -26.45 -5.12
CA LEU A 16 4.45 -26.56 -4.00
C LEU A 16 5.64 -25.59 -4.14
N TYR A 17 6.36 -25.62 -5.26
CA TYR A 17 7.56 -24.78 -5.41
C TYR A 17 7.24 -23.30 -5.64
N LEU A 18 6.17 -22.98 -6.37
CA LEU A 18 5.69 -21.60 -6.52
C LEU A 18 5.20 -21.03 -5.18
N GLY A 19 4.53 -21.85 -4.36
CA GLY A 19 4.14 -21.51 -2.99
C GLY A 19 5.35 -21.21 -2.11
N ILE A 20 6.37 -22.08 -2.10
CA ILE A 20 7.61 -21.85 -1.32
C ILE A 20 8.34 -20.58 -1.80
N PHE A 21 8.42 -20.35 -3.12
CA PHE A 21 9.09 -19.17 -3.71
C PHE A 21 8.35 -17.86 -3.41
N THR A 22 7.01 -17.86 -3.43
CA THR A 22 6.20 -16.65 -3.18
C THR A 22 5.93 -16.41 -1.69
N ALA A 23 6.08 -17.43 -0.82
CA ALA A 23 5.81 -17.34 0.61
C ALA A 23 6.46 -16.14 1.31
N PRO A 24 7.75 -15.76 1.10
CA PRO A 24 8.35 -14.59 1.74
C PRO A 24 7.59 -13.29 1.44
N MET A 25 7.20 -13.09 0.18
CA MET A 25 6.45 -11.91 -0.25
C MET A 25 4.99 -11.94 0.22
N LEU A 26 4.36 -13.13 0.32
CA LEU A 26 3.02 -13.27 0.89
C LEU A 26 3.00 -13.03 2.41
N LEU A 27 4.02 -13.47 3.15
CA LEU A 27 4.20 -13.16 4.57
C LEU A 27 4.41 -11.65 4.78
N PHE A 28 5.31 -11.05 3.98
CA PHE A 28 5.54 -9.60 3.97
C PHE A 28 4.24 -8.82 3.70
N PHE A 29 3.50 -9.21 2.66
CA PHE A 29 2.22 -8.61 2.28
C PHE A 29 1.16 -8.74 3.38
N ALA A 30 1.02 -9.94 3.97
CA ALA A 30 0.08 -10.16 5.07
C ALA A 30 0.39 -9.24 6.27
N ILE A 31 1.64 -9.21 6.74
CA ILE A 31 2.05 -8.40 7.90
C ILE A 31 1.85 -6.90 7.60
N THR A 32 2.46 -6.40 6.52
CA THR A 32 2.41 -4.96 6.20
C THR A 32 1.02 -4.48 5.75
N GLY A 33 0.23 -5.35 5.13
CA GLY A 33 -1.17 -5.08 4.76
C GLY A 33 -2.10 -5.04 5.98
N GLY A 34 -1.90 -5.92 6.96
CA GLY A 34 -2.59 -5.88 8.25
C GLY A 34 -2.29 -4.58 9.02
N LEU A 35 -1.01 -4.24 9.18
CA LEU A 35 -0.59 -2.99 9.84
C LEU A 35 -1.09 -1.73 9.11
N GLN A 36 -1.15 -1.76 7.77
CA GLN A 36 -1.78 -0.70 6.99
C GLN A 36 -3.29 -0.60 7.21
N SER A 37 -3.99 -1.74 7.26
CA SER A 37 -5.43 -1.80 7.48
C SER A 37 -5.84 -1.21 8.83
N PHE A 38 -5.00 -1.29 9.86
CA PHE A 38 -5.25 -0.64 11.15
C PHE A 38 -4.75 0.81 11.23
N GLY A 39 -3.70 1.16 10.49
CA GLY A 39 -3.08 2.50 10.47
C GLY A 39 -1.77 2.62 11.26
N LEU A 40 -1.21 1.50 11.73
CA LEU A 40 -0.04 1.42 12.62
C LEU A 40 1.31 1.86 11.98
N HIS A 41 1.27 2.34 10.74
CA HIS A 41 2.41 2.83 9.96
C HIS A 41 2.44 4.36 9.83
N GLU A 42 1.42 5.06 10.37
CA GLU A 42 1.36 6.51 10.45
C GLU A 42 1.16 6.95 11.91
N GLY A 43 1.77 8.08 12.32
CA GLY A 43 1.48 8.69 13.61
C GLY A 43 0.04 9.20 13.66
N SER A 44 -0.74 8.74 14.65
CA SER A 44 -2.15 9.13 14.79
C SER A 44 -2.29 10.55 15.35
N ARG A 45 -3.30 11.29 14.90
CA ARG A 45 -3.51 12.70 15.27
C ARG A 45 -3.84 12.81 16.76
N GLY A 46 -2.93 13.39 17.55
CA GLY A 46 -3.06 13.47 19.01
C GLY A 46 -2.41 12.32 19.78
N SER A 47 -1.65 11.44 19.13
CA SER A 47 -0.84 10.41 19.78
C SER A 47 0.64 10.74 19.67
N SER A 48 1.39 10.54 20.75
CA SER A 48 2.86 10.61 20.77
C SER A 48 3.54 9.41 20.08
N TYR A 49 2.77 8.49 19.49
CA TYR A 49 3.31 7.35 18.76
C TYR A 49 3.96 7.77 17.44
N ALA A 50 5.30 7.80 17.43
CA ALA A 50 6.10 7.83 16.22
C ALA A 50 6.35 6.38 15.74
N PRO A 51 5.85 5.96 14.57
CA PRO A 51 6.18 4.64 14.03
C PRO A 51 7.68 4.56 13.70
N PRO A 52 8.37 3.44 13.99
CA PRO A 52 9.77 3.26 13.61
C PRO A 52 9.97 3.44 12.10
N ALA A 53 11.05 4.11 11.70
CA ALA A 53 11.30 4.46 10.29
C ALA A 53 11.25 3.23 9.35
N TRP A 54 11.82 2.10 9.77
CA TRP A 54 11.77 0.85 9.02
C TRP A 54 10.32 0.37 8.79
N LEU A 55 9.44 0.50 9.78
CA LEU A 55 8.05 0.06 9.72
C LEU A 55 7.25 0.90 8.71
N ALA A 56 7.49 2.21 8.72
CA ALA A 56 6.85 3.15 7.81
C ALA A 56 7.37 2.98 6.36
N SER A 57 8.68 2.78 6.15
CA SER A 57 9.26 2.48 4.83
C SER A 57 8.78 1.13 4.28
N MET A 58 8.63 0.08 5.11
CA MET A 58 8.07 -1.21 4.68
C MET A 58 6.60 -1.08 4.25
N ALA A 59 5.81 -0.21 4.90
CA ALA A 59 4.45 0.09 4.45
C ALA A 59 4.42 0.85 3.10
N GLN A 60 5.35 1.77 2.85
CA GLN A 60 5.47 2.42 1.53
C GLN A 60 5.94 1.43 0.45
N LEU A 61 6.84 0.49 0.77
CA LEU A 61 7.30 -0.53 -0.18
C LEU A 61 6.13 -1.42 -0.64
N HIS A 62 5.29 -1.89 0.29
CA HIS A 62 4.05 -2.62 -0.04
C HIS A 62 3.10 -1.82 -0.94
N LYS A 63 2.85 -0.54 -0.60
CA LYS A 63 1.74 0.25 -1.16
C LYS A 63 2.09 1.04 -2.43
N LYS A 64 3.36 1.42 -2.55
CA LYS A 64 3.87 2.40 -3.50
C LYS A 64 5.23 2.04 -4.10
N GLN A 65 5.78 0.86 -3.77
CA GLN A 65 7.05 0.36 -4.32
C GLN A 65 8.21 1.36 -4.14
N THR A 66 8.18 2.14 -3.05
CA THR A 66 9.21 3.11 -2.69
C THR A 66 9.53 3.00 -1.21
N THR A 67 10.79 3.23 -0.85
CA THR A 67 11.27 3.29 0.55
C THR A 67 11.17 4.69 1.14
N VAL A 68 11.01 5.72 0.30
CA VAL A 68 10.96 7.14 0.69
C VAL A 68 9.57 7.48 1.22
N MET A 69 9.49 8.03 2.42
CA MET A 69 8.24 8.58 2.94
C MET A 69 7.91 9.90 2.25
N PRO A 70 6.72 10.07 1.65
CA PRO A 70 6.29 11.36 1.14
C PRO A 70 6.14 12.36 2.30
N VAL A 71 6.89 13.46 2.24
CA VAL A 71 6.80 14.53 3.25
C VAL A 71 5.42 15.16 3.20
N ARG A 72 4.54 14.80 4.15
CA ARG A 72 3.29 15.52 4.36
C ARG A 72 3.61 16.94 4.76
N ARG A 73 3.46 17.90 3.84
CA ARG A 73 3.40 19.32 4.19
C ARG A 73 2.37 19.47 5.32
N PRO A 74 2.72 20.11 6.45
CA PRO A 74 1.73 20.39 7.48
C PRO A 74 0.62 21.22 6.85
N ARG A 75 -0.64 20.83 7.07
CA ARG A 75 -1.78 21.67 6.71
C ARG A 75 -1.62 22.98 7.50
N PRO A 76 -1.67 24.16 6.87
CA PRO A 76 -1.62 25.43 7.60
C PRO A 76 -2.65 25.44 8.72
N PRO A 77 -2.34 26.02 9.90
CA PRO A 77 -3.33 26.20 10.94
C PRO A 77 -4.49 27.04 10.36
N GLU A 78 -5.72 26.60 10.63
CA GLU A 78 -6.92 27.28 10.17
C GLU A 78 -7.07 28.56 11.01
N VAL A 79 -6.68 29.69 10.43
CA VAL A 79 -6.50 30.95 11.16
C VAL A 79 -7.84 31.50 11.63
N GLN A 80 -8.09 31.41 12.93
CA GLN A 80 -9.22 32.05 13.60
C GLN A 80 -8.98 33.56 13.76
N VAL A 81 -8.99 34.29 12.65
CA VAL A 81 -9.08 35.75 12.58
C VAL A 81 -10.12 36.04 11.49
N ALA A 82 -11.40 36.18 11.86
CA ALA A 82 -12.02 37.38 12.41
C ALA A 82 -12.24 38.46 11.31
N ALA A 83 -13.45 39.03 11.30
CA ALA A 83 -13.93 39.84 10.19
C ALA A 83 -13.32 41.24 10.14
N SER A 84 -12.84 41.66 8.96
CA SER A 84 -13.07 42.99 8.37
C SER A 84 -12.36 43.08 7.02
N ASN A 85 -13.06 43.57 5.99
CA ASN A 85 -12.49 43.98 4.70
C ASN A 85 -13.55 44.80 3.93
N PRO A 86 -13.44 46.13 3.91
CA PRO A 86 -14.10 46.97 2.93
C PRO A 86 -13.18 47.23 1.71
N ASP A 87 -13.76 47.01 0.53
CA ASP A 87 -13.51 47.68 -0.76
C ASP A 87 -12.11 47.72 -1.42
N ALA A 88 -12.16 47.55 -2.74
CA ALA A 88 -11.02 47.44 -3.65
C ALA A 88 -10.81 48.72 -4.49
N ALA A 89 -9.62 48.87 -5.08
CA ALA A 89 -9.45 49.63 -6.33
C ALA A 89 -8.14 49.25 -7.06
N ALA A 90 -8.21 49.17 -8.40
CA ALA A 90 -7.15 49.47 -9.41
C ALA A 90 -5.77 48.73 -9.35
N ALA A 91 -5.08 48.42 -10.45
CA ALA A 91 -5.40 48.44 -11.89
C ALA A 91 -4.54 47.44 -12.70
N LYS A 92 -4.82 47.32 -14.00
CA LYS A 92 -4.07 46.64 -15.10
C LYS A 92 -3.89 47.69 -16.23
N PRO A 93 -3.26 47.43 -17.41
CA PRO A 93 -2.56 46.24 -17.97
C PRO A 93 -1.05 46.57 -18.21
N SER A 94 -0.22 46.02 -19.11
CA SER A 94 -0.34 45.35 -20.43
C SER A 94 1.01 44.72 -20.87
N VAL A 95 1.24 44.01 -21.98
CA VAL A 95 0.52 43.10 -22.93
C VAL A 95 1.60 42.48 -23.84
N ASP A 96 1.54 41.19 -24.19
CA ASP A 96 1.83 40.66 -25.56
C ASP A 96 1.46 39.16 -25.67
N ALA A 97 1.17 38.68 -26.89
CA ALA A 97 0.55 37.36 -27.18
C ALA A 97 0.61 37.04 -28.71
N PRO A 98 0.02 35.93 -29.22
CA PRO A 98 -0.38 34.64 -28.62
C PRO A 98 0.66 33.56 -29.04
N ILE A 99 0.46 32.26 -29.34
CA ILE A 99 -0.63 31.24 -29.45
C ILE A 99 0.05 29.87 -29.09
N GLU A 100 -0.57 28.70 -28.90
CA GLU A 100 -1.94 28.14 -29.06
C GLU A 100 -2.46 27.57 -27.71
N ALA A 101 -3.75 27.44 -27.43
CA ALA A 101 -4.76 26.47 -27.89
C ALA A 101 -4.46 24.98 -27.49
N ARG A 102 -5.34 24.21 -26.84
CA ARG A 102 -6.69 24.43 -26.26
C ARG A 102 -7.04 23.20 -25.36
N ALA A 103 -7.76 23.26 -24.23
CA ALA A 103 -8.43 24.33 -23.50
C ALA A 103 -8.23 24.18 -21.97
N THR A 104 -8.21 25.30 -21.25
CA THR A 104 -8.38 25.36 -19.78
C THR A 104 -9.54 26.28 -19.42
N THR A 105 -10.72 25.68 -19.25
CA THR A 105 -11.93 26.32 -18.68
C THR A 105 -12.29 25.63 -17.36
N SER A 106 -12.75 26.31 -16.31
CA SER A 106 -12.94 27.76 -16.12
C SER A 106 -12.62 28.12 -14.66
N ALA A 107 -12.33 29.40 -14.41
CA ALA A 107 -12.31 29.93 -13.04
C ALA A 107 -13.75 30.08 -12.49
N ASN A 108 -13.85 30.08 -11.16
CA ASN A 108 -14.95 30.56 -10.32
C ASN A 108 -16.36 29.98 -10.56
N GLN A 109 -16.79 29.10 -9.65
CA GLN A 109 -18.18 29.04 -9.20
C GLN A 109 -18.19 29.06 -7.66
N PRO A 110 -18.82 30.05 -7.00
CA PRO A 110 -18.78 30.16 -5.54
C PRO A 110 -19.92 29.40 -4.86
N ALA A 111 -19.59 28.75 -3.74
CA ALA A 111 -20.50 28.42 -2.63
C ALA A 111 -21.80 27.64 -2.95
N GLU A 112 -21.75 26.57 -3.76
CA GLU A 112 -22.84 25.57 -3.72
C GLU A 112 -22.74 24.69 -2.45
N ARG A 113 -23.55 25.07 -1.47
CA ARG A 113 -24.14 24.28 -0.36
C ARG A 113 -23.53 22.90 -0.07
N ALA A 114 -22.65 22.87 0.95
CA ALA A 114 -22.72 21.99 2.11
C ALA A 114 -23.14 20.50 1.96
N ASP A 115 -22.76 19.82 0.87
CA ASP A 115 -23.03 18.37 0.73
C ASP A 115 -21.92 17.53 1.41
N ALA A 116 -21.92 17.58 2.75
CA ALA A 116 -20.95 16.89 3.62
C ALA A 116 -21.18 15.38 3.62
N LYS A 117 -20.86 14.70 2.51
CA LYS A 117 -21.03 13.25 2.30
C LYS A 117 -20.63 12.47 3.56
N PRO A 118 -21.55 11.68 4.15
CA PRO A 118 -21.33 11.07 5.46
C PRO A 118 -20.08 10.20 5.42
N LYS A 119 -19.17 10.44 6.36
CA LYS A 119 -17.93 9.66 6.53
C LYS A 119 -18.31 8.21 6.84
N LYS A 120 -18.38 7.37 5.80
CA LYS A 120 -18.76 5.95 5.93
C LYS A 120 -17.87 5.28 6.98
N ASN A 121 -18.49 4.60 7.93
CA ASN A 121 -17.79 3.90 8.99
C ASN A 121 -16.98 2.74 8.40
N LEU A 122 -15.68 2.96 8.15
CA LEU A 122 -14.78 1.97 7.55
C LEU A 122 -14.42 0.82 8.52
N LEU A 123 -14.89 0.85 9.77
CA LEU A 123 -14.53 -0.10 10.82
C LEU A 123 -14.81 -1.58 10.45
N PRO A 124 -15.97 -1.97 9.86
CA PRO A 124 -16.18 -3.34 9.40
C PRO A 124 -15.19 -3.76 8.31
N MET A 125 -14.79 -2.82 7.44
CA MET A 125 -13.80 -3.07 6.39
C MET A 125 -12.40 -3.27 6.98
N LYS A 126 -12.01 -2.49 8.00
CA LYS A 126 -10.74 -2.69 8.74
C LYS A 126 -10.71 -4.06 9.42
N ILE A 127 -11.82 -4.51 10.02
CA ILE A 127 -11.94 -5.84 10.63
C ILE A 127 -11.81 -6.94 9.56
N PHE A 128 -12.54 -6.83 8.45
CA PHE A 128 -12.49 -7.80 7.36
C PHE A 128 -11.07 -7.96 6.80
N PHE A 129 -10.37 -6.86 6.47
CA PHE A 129 -8.98 -6.94 6.01
C PHE A 129 -8.01 -7.43 7.10
N GLY A 130 -8.28 -7.17 8.38
CA GLY A 130 -7.54 -7.78 9.49
C GLY A 130 -7.69 -9.31 9.55
N LEU A 131 -8.91 -9.82 9.36
CA LEU A 131 -9.18 -11.27 9.29
C LEU A 131 -8.55 -11.90 8.04
N VAL A 132 -8.63 -11.25 6.87
CA VAL A 132 -7.96 -11.71 5.64
C VAL A 132 -6.44 -11.73 5.80
N SER A 133 -5.86 -10.70 6.42
CA SER A 133 -4.43 -10.63 6.78
C SER A 133 -4.02 -11.81 7.67
N LEU A 134 -4.78 -12.09 8.73
CA LEU A 134 -4.48 -13.18 9.67
C LEU A 134 -4.67 -14.57 9.03
N GLY A 135 -5.71 -14.74 8.22
CA GLY A 135 -5.97 -15.95 7.44
C GLY A 135 -4.87 -16.23 6.41
N LEU A 136 -4.40 -15.21 5.69
CA LEU A 136 -3.28 -15.33 4.77
C LEU A 136 -1.98 -15.68 5.51
N LEU A 137 -1.69 -15.01 6.63
CA LEU A 137 -0.50 -15.27 7.45
C LEU A 137 -0.47 -16.73 7.94
N THR A 138 -1.56 -17.20 8.53
CA THR A 138 -1.68 -18.58 9.05
C THR A 138 -1.70 -19.63 7.93
N SER A 139 -2.32 -19.33 6.79
CA SER A 139 -2.29 -20.19 5.59
C SER A 139 -0.87 -20.35 5.03
N VAL A 140 -0.12 -19.27 4.88
CA VAL A 140 1.25 -19.32 4.34
C VAL A 140 2.22 -19.98 5.34
N LEU A 141 2.11 -19.67 6.65
CA LEU A 141 2.93 -20.32 7.68
C LEU A 141 2.67 -21.83 7.77
N SER A 142 1.40 -22.26 7.76
CA SER A 142 1.06 -23.69 7.78
C SER A 142 1.45 -24.39 6.48
N GLY A 143 1.22 -23.77 5.32
CA GLY A 143 1.70 -24.27 4.03
C GLY A 143 3.22 -24.46 3.98
N LEU A 144 3.98 -23.49 4.50
CA LEU A 144 5.44 -23.54 4.57
C LEU A 144 5.92 -24.61 5.55
N TYR A 145 5.26 -24.76 6.71
CA TYR A 145 5.53 -25.85 7.68
C TYR A 145 5.29 -27.22 7.05
N MET A 146 4.15 -27.45 6.39
CA MET A 146 3.84 -28.72 5.73
C MET A 146 4.82 -29.01 4.58
N ALA A 147 5.16 -27.99 3.80
CA ALA A 147 6.14 -28.09 2.72
C ALA A 147 7.55 -28.47 3.24
N TRP A 148 7.98 -27.90 4.37
CA TRP A 148 9.24 -28.27 5.02
C TRP A 148 9.17 -29.67 5.62
N ARG A 149 8.19 -29.92 6.49
CA ARG A 149 8.09 -31.13 7.34
C ARG A 149 7.89 -32.43 6.56
N TYR A 150 7.33 -32.35 5.35
CA TYR A 150 7.10 -33.50 4.46
C TYR A 150 7.96 -33.48 3.17
N SER A 151 8.89 -32.53 3.01
CA SER A 151 9.81 -32.55 1.86
C SER A 151 10.85 -33.66 2.01
N ARG A 152 10.94 -34.52 0.99
CA ARG A 152 12.04 -35.50 0.84
C ARG A 152 13.38 -34.84 0.43
N LYS A 153 13.40 -33.53 0.16
CA LYS A 153 14.57 -32.78 -0.32
C LYS A 153 14.66 -31.41 0.41
N PRO A 154 15.05 -31.37 1.69
CA PRO A 154 15.08 -30.12 2.47
C PRO A 154 16.04 -29.07 1.90
N ARG A 155 17.12 -29.48 1.21
CA ARG A 155 18.01 -28.56 0.48
C ARG A 155 17.27 -27.77 -0.61
N LEU A 156 16.43 -28.42 -1.42
CA LEU A 156 15.66 -27.73 -2.47
C LEU A 156 14.60 -26.80 -1.89
N PHE A 157 13.96 -27.19 -0.78
CA PHE A 157 13.05 -26.30 -0.05
C PHE A 157 13.79 -25.03 0.39
N GLY A 158 14.97 -25.16 1.00
CA GLY A 158 15.79 -24.03 1.44
C GLY A 158 16.23 -23.12 0.30
N THR A 159 16.71 -23.68 -0.82
CA THR A 159 17.15 -22.86 -1.97
C THR A 159 16.01 -22.11 -2.64
N VAL A 160 14.82 -22.72 -2.76
CA VAL A 160 13.65 -22.06 -3.37
C VAL A 160 13.09 -20.97 -2.44
N LEU A 161 13.07 -21.20 -1.13
CA LEU A 161 12.66 -20.20 -0.15
C LEU A 161 13.62 -19.01 -0.11
N PHE A 162 14.94 -19.28 -0.15
CA PHE A 162 15.97 -18.24 -0.19
C PHE A 162 15.88 -17.42 -1.49
N ALA A 163 15.71 -18.07 -2.65
CA ALA A 163 15.51 -17.37 -3.92
C ALA A 163 14.28 -16.42 -3.89
N GLY A 164 13.21 -16.79 -3.18
CA GLY A 164 12.04 -15.94 -2.95
C GLY A 164 12.32 -14.66 -2.14
N ILE A 165 13.43 -14.62 -1.39
CA ILE A 165 13.93 -13.43 -0.69
C ILE A 165 14.97 -12.69 -1.56
N SER A 166 15.90 -13.42 -2.17
CA SER A 166 17.01 -12.84 -2.93
C SER A 166 16.57 -12.16 -4.22
N VAL A 167 15.60 -12.70 -4.95
CA VAL A 167 15.16 -12.12 -6.25
C VAL A 167 14.58 -10.71 -6.07
N PRO A 168 13.63 -10.45 -5.14
CA PRO A 168 13.20 -9.08 -4.84
C PRO A 168 14.32 -8.15 -4.42
N LEU A 169 15.29 -8.61 -3.62
CA LEU A 169 16.41 -7.77 -3.15
C LEU A 169 17.40 -7.42 -4.27
N LEU A 170 17.66 -8.35 -5.19
CA LEU A 170 18.48 -8.07 -6.38
C LEU A 170 17.78 -7.14 -7.36
N LEU A 171 16.45 -7.21 -7.47
CA LEU A 171 15.64 -6.30 -8.28
C LEU A 171 15.53 -4.88 -7.71
N LEU A 172 15.95 -4.64 -6.45
CA LEU A 172 16.06 -3.28 -5.89
C LEU A 172 17.39 -2.58 -6.23
N LEU A 173 18.27 -3.23 -7.02
CA LEU A 173 19.55 -2.67 -7.47
C LEU A 173 19.47 -2.04 -8.88
N PHE A 174 18.28 -2.01 -9.49
CA PHE A 174 18.01 -1.59 -10.87
C PHE A 174 16.78 -0.66 -10.92
#